data_AF-A0A821VV52-F1
#
_entry.id   AF-A0A821VV52-F1
#
_cell.length_a   1.000
_cell.length_b   1.000
_cell.length_c   1.000
_cell.angle_alpha   90.00
_cell.angle_beta   90.00
_cell.angle_gamma   90.00
#
_symmetry.space_group_name_H-M   'P 1'
#
loop_
_entity.id
_entity.type
_entity.pdbx_description
1 polymer ?
#
loop_
_entity_poly.entity_id
_entity_poly.type
_entity_poly.pdbx_seq_one_letter_code
_entity_poly.pdbx_strand_id
1 'polypeptide(L)'
;FIGRIVAMALYHGKFIDNGFSLAFYKRMLGKALTMHDLESLDPEFYSSLLWISENNLNDNDNLELYFNTSFELLGKIEIIELKPDGNDIKLTEENKNEYLELMTKWRFTRGVEEQTKAFLHGFNEVSFFF
;
A
#
# COMPACT_ATOMS: atom_id res chain seq x y z
N PHE A 1 8.31 17.36 10.80
CA PHE A 1 7.53 18.60 11.01
C PHE A 1 6.03 18.32 11.11
N ILE A 2 5.35 17.85 10.05
CA ILE A 2 3.88 17.60 10.06
C ILE A 2 3.45 16.62 11.17
N GLY A 3 4.17 15.51 11.36
CA GLY A 3 3.85 14.54 12.42
C GLY A 3 3.76 15.15 13.83
N ARG A 4 4.67 16.08 14.17
CA ARG A 4 4.66 16.81 15.45
C ARG A 4 3.43 17.70 15.59
N ILE A 5 3.02 18.39 14.52
CA ILE A 5 1.84 19.27 14.52
C ILE A 5 0.57 18.45 14.75
N VAL A 6 0.45 17.31 14.06
CA VAL A 6 -0.71 16.42 14.23
C VAL A 6 -0.78 15.87 15.65
N ALA A 7 0.36 15.43 16.20
CA ALA A 7 0.44 14.97 17.59
C ALA A 7 0.11 16.08 18.60
N MET A 8 0.59 17.32 18.39
CA MET A 8 0.25 18.46 19.27
C MET A 8 -1.23 18.83 19.22
N ALA A 9 -1.84 18.81 18.04
CA ALA A 9 -3.27 19.09 17.91
C ALA A 9 -4.11 18.03 18.62
N LEU A 10 -3.75 16.73 18.50
CA LEU A 10 -4.36 15.67 19.31
C LEU A 10 -4.16 15.89 20.81
N TYR A 11 -2.94 16.23 21.24
CA TYR A 11 -2.61 16.49 22.65
C TYR A 11 -3.43 17.64 23.24
N HIS A 12 -3.65 18.71 22.48
CA HIS A 12 -4.43 19.87 22.89
C HIS A 12 -5.95 19.74 22.63
N GLY A 13 -6.42 18.58 22.15
CA GLY A 13 -7.83 18.35 21.84
C GLY A 13 -8.35 19.28 20.73
N LYS A 14 -7.49 19.65 19.79
CA LYS A 14 -7.84 20.48 18.63
C LYS A 14 -8.14 19.58 17.43
N PHE A 15 -9.26 19.86 16.79
CA PHE A 15 -9.59 19.21 15.52
C PHE A 15 -8.66 19.70 14.43
N ILE A 16 -8.20 18.76 13.62
CA ILE A 16 -7.49 19.07 12.40
C ILE A 16 -8.39 18.62 11.26
N ASP A 17 -8.76 19.54 10.37
CA ASP A 17 -9.45 19.22 9.13
C ASP A 17 -8.46 18.75 8.06
N ASN A 18 -7.55 17.86 8.46
CA ASN A 18 -6.59 17.27 7.55
C ASN A 18 -7.20 15.95 7.10
N GLY A 19 -7.72 15.95 5.87
CA GLY A 19 -8.34 14.82 5.18
C GLY A 19 -7.39 13.65 4.90
N PHE A 20 -6.76 13.10 5.94
CA PHE A 20 -6.05 11.83 5.86
C PHE A 20 -7.03 10.70 5.60
N SER A 21 -6.62 9.74 4.78
CA SER A 21 -7.41 8.55 4.49
C SER A 21 -7.44 7.58 5.69
N LEU A 22 -8.45 6.71 5.72
CA LEU A 22 -8.54 5.64 6.72
C LEU A 22 -7.31 4.72 6.72
N ALA A 23 -6.75 4.43 5.55
CA ALA A 23 -5.52 3.65 5.44
C ALA A 23 -4.32 4.35 6.11
N PHE A 24 -4.22 5.67 6.00
CA PHE A 24 -3.17 6.42 6.68
C PHE A 24 -3.29 6.30 8.19
N TYR A 25 -4.51 6.41 8.73
CA TYR A 25 -4.76 6.19 10.17
C TYR A 25 -4.48 4.75 10.61
N LYS A 26 -4.88 3.75 9.82
CA LYS A 26 -4.54 2.35 10.09
C LYS A 26 -3.02 2.15 10.19
N ARG A 27 -2.27 2.79 9.30
CA ARG A 27 -0.80 2.75 9.31
C ARG A 27 -0.19 3.43 10.54
N MET A 28 -0.76 4.56 10.99
CA MET A 28 -0.37 5.19 12.25
C MET A 28 -0.60 4.29 13.47
N LEU A 29 -1.66 3.49 13.45
CA LEU A 29 -2.00 2.53 14.51
C LEU A 29 -1.24 1.20 14.43
N GLY A 30 -0.33 1.04 13.46
CA GLY A 30 0.37 -0.23 13.21
C GLY A 30 -0.54 -1.36 12.73
N LYS A 31 -1.74 -1.05 12.24
CA LYS A 31 -2.66 -2.05 11.67
C LYS A 31 -2.25 -2.39 10.25
N ALA A 32 -2.33 -3.67 9.91
CA ALA A 32 -2.14 -4.14 8.54
C ALA A 32 -3.19 -3.52 7.62
N LEU A 33 -2.75 -3.07 6.45
CA LEU A 33 -3.63 -2.60 5.39
C LEU A 33 -4.08 -3.80 4.56
N THR A 34 -5.36 -3.82 4.23
CA THR A 34 -5.94 -4.90 3.43
C THR A 34 -6.27 -4.41 2.03
N MET A 35 -6.55 -5.33 1.11
CA MET A 35 -6.95 -4.99 -0.25
C MET A 35 -8.21 -4.10 -0.28
N HIS A 36 -9.15 -4.29 0.65
CA HIS A 36 -10.32 -3.41 0.78
C HIS A 36 -9.97 -1.95 1.10
N ASP A 37 -8.82 -1.68 1.74
CA ASP A 37 -8.39 -0.30 1.98
C ASP A 37 -8.06 0.43 0.66
N LEU A 38 -7.75 -0.30 -0.42
CA LEU A 38 -7.53 0.26 -1.75
C LEU A 38 -8.81 0.75 -2.42
N GLU A 39 -9.97 0.18 -2.10
CA GLU A 39 -11.25 0.57 -2.72
C GLU A 39 -11.52 2.08 -2.58
N SER A 40 -11.18 2.64 -1.41
CA SER A 40 -11.34 4.07 -1.13
C SER A 40 -10.21 4.96 -1.67
N LEU A 41 -9.06 4.38 -2.00
CA LEU A 41 -7.83 5.12 -2.32
C LEU A 41 -7.46 5.08 -3.80
N ASP A 42 -7.70 3.94 -4.42
CA ASP A 42 -7.41 3.64 -5.82
C ASP A 42 -8.42 2.60 -6.32
N PRO A 43 -9.65 3.02 -6.66
CA PRO A 43 -10.72 2.12 -7.10
C PRO A 43 -10.36 1.34 -8.37
N GLU A 44 -9.57 1.94 -9.26
CA GLU A 44 -9.12 1.31 -10.50
C GLU A 44 -8.19 0.14 -10.21
N PHE A 45 -7.17 0.37 -9.37
CA PHE A 45 -6.24 -0.68 -8.96
C PHE A 45 -6.93 -1.77 -8.13
N TYR A 46 -7.84 -1.39 -7.23
CA TYR A 46 -8.67 -2.33 -6.49
C TYR A 46 -9.47 -3.24 -7.43
N SER A 47 -10.08 -2.68 -8.48
CA SER A 47 -10.83 -3.44 -9.48
C SER A 47 -9.96 -4.45 -10.22
N SER A 48 -8.72 -4.07 -10.57
CA SER A 48 -7.76 -4.99 -11.19
C SER A 48 -7.38 -6.15 -10.27
N LEU A 49 -7.11 -5.88 -8.98
CA LEU A 49 -6.82 -6.94 -8.01
C LEU A 49 -8.03 -7.81 -7.73
N LEU A 50 -9.24 -7.23 -7.70
CA LEU A 50 -10.48 -7.97 -7.50
C LEU A 50 -10.73 -8.94 -8.65
N TRP A 51 -10.48 -8.49 -9.88
CA TRP A 51 -10.54 -9.37 -11.04
C TRP A 51 -9.58 -10.55 -10.89
N ILE A 52 -8.32 -10.32 -10.52
CA ILE A 52 -7.36 -11.41 -10.30
C ILE A 52 -7.86 -12.34 -9.20
N SER A 53 -8.37 -11.80 -8.09
CA SER A 53 -8.89 -12.56 -6.95
C SER A 53 -10.07 -13.47 -7.31
N GLU A 54 -11.05 -12.94 -8.03
CA GLU A 54 -12.32 -13.62 -8.33
C GLU A 54 -12.23 -14.58 -9.53
N ASN A 55 -11.26 -14.37 -10.42
CA ASN A 55 -11.09 -15.22 -11.60
C ASN A 55 -10.11 -16.37 -11.32
N ASN A 56 -10.40 -17.52 -11.93
CA ASN A 56 -9.51 -18.67 -11.94
C ASN A 56 -8.44 -18.44 -13.01
N LEU A 57 -7.18 -18.38 -12.58
CA LEU A 57 -6.06 -18.08 -13.47
C LEU A 57 -5.74 -19.26 -14.40
N ASN A 58 -6.10 -20.48 -14.01
CA ASN A 58 -5.86 -21.69 -14.82
C ASN A 58 -6.76 -21.76 -16.07
N ASP A 59 -7.88 -21.03 -16.09
CA ASP A 59 -8.80 -21.00 -17.23
C ASP A 59 -8.39 -19.95 -18.28
N ASN A 60 -7.39 -19.12 -17.99
CA ASN A 60 -6.86 -18.07 -18.85
C ASN A 60 -5.40 -18.35 -19.22
N ASP A 61 -5.17 -19.24 -20.19
CA ASP A 61 -3.83 -19.59 -20.69
C ASP A 61 -3.02 -18.38 -21.21
N ASN A 62 -3.71 -17.30 -21.62
CA ASN A 62 -3.07 -16.08 -22.13
C ASN A 62 -2.65 -15.09 -21.02
N LEU A 63 -2.90 -15.40 -19.75
CA LEU A 63 -2.49 -14.51 -18.65
C LEU A 63 -1.01 -14.70 -18.34
N GLU A 64 -0.18 -13.78 -18.81
CA GLU A 64 1.27 -13.75 -18.56
C GLU A 64 1.60 -12.77 -17.42
N LEU A 65 1.00 -13.00 -16.25
CA LEU A 65 1.34 -12.27 -15.03
C LEU A 65 2.49 -12.97 -14.29
N TYR A 66 3.40 -12.16 -13.76
CA TYR A 66 4.55 -12.59 -12.96
C TYR A 66 4.58 -11.80 -11.66
N PHE A 67 5.43 -12.16 -10.71
CA PHE A 67 5.60 -11.44 -9.45
C PHE A 67 6.41 -10.14 -9.62
N ASN A 68 6.02 -9.31 -10.59
CA ASN A 68 6.57 -7.99 -10.85
C ASN A 68 5.46 -6.97 -11.12
N THR A 69 5.82 -5.70 -11.12
CA THR A 69 4.93 -4.60 -11.48
C THR A 69 5.70 -3.47 -12.13
N SER A 70 5.08 -2.81 -13.11
CA SER A 70 5.65 -1.62 -13.75
C SER A 70 5.07 -0.36 -13.15
N PHE A 71 5.91 0.65 -12.93
CA PHE A 71 5.51 1.88 -12.30
C PHE A 71 6.17 3.07 -12.97
N GLU A 72 5.38 4.08 -13.33
CA GLU A 72 5.94 5.30 -13.90
C GLU A 72 6.38 6.27 -12.79
N LEU A 73 7.60 6.77 -12.91
CA LEU A 73 8.18 7.80 -12.06
C LEU A 73 8.88 8.83 -12.93
N LEU A 74 8.40 10.07 -12.89
CA LEU A 74 8.99 11.20 -13.62
C LEU A 74 9.19 10.92 -15.13
N GLY A 75 8.25 10.22 -15.75
CA GLY A 75 8.29 9.85 -17.17
C GLY A 75 9.13 8.60 -17.50
N LYS A 76 9.65 7.89 -16.48
CA LYS A 76 10.36 6.61 -16.66
C LYS A 76 9.53 5.47 -16.11
N ILE A 77 9.39 4.41 -16.89
CA ILE A 77 8.78 3.16 -16.43
C ILE A 77 9.87 2.32 -15.77
N GLU A 78 9.68 2.01 -14.50
CA GLU A 78 10.53 1.10 -13.74
C GLU A 78 9.77 -0.20 -13.47
N ILE A 79 10.44 -1.34 -13.62
CA ILE A 79 9.89 -2.65 -13.27
C ILE A 79 10.45 -3.02 -11.89
N ILE A 80 9.55 -3.33 -10.95
CA ILE A 80 9.88 -3.78 -9.61
C ILE A 80 9.44 -5.23 -9.46
N GLU A 81 10.34 -6.08 -8.97
CA GLU A 81 10.01 -7.41 -8.49
C GLU A 81 9.36 -7.32 -7.10
N LEU A 82 8.22 -7.99 -6.93
CA LEU A 82 7.49 -8.03 -5.66
C LEU A 82 8.16 -8.92 -4.62
N LYS A 83 8.98 -9.88 -5.09
CA LYS A 83 9.79 -10.81 -4.29
C LYS A 83 11.05 -11.20 -5.09
N PRO A 84 12.07 -11.81 -4.45
CA PRO A 84 13.26 -12.27 -5.16
C PRO A 84 12.91 -13.16 -6.34
N ASP A 85 13.57 -12.91 -7.48
CA ASP A 85 13.34 -13.62 -8.75
C ASP A 85 11.90 -13.49 -9.28
N GLY A 86 11.20 -12.42 -8.86
CA GLY A 86 9.78 -12.23 -9.16
C GLY A 86 9.45 -12.13 -10.65
N ASN A 87 10.42 -11.72 -11.48
CA ASN A 87 10.28 -11.70 -12.93
C ASN A 87 10.18 -13.10 -13.56
N ASP A 88 10.76 -14.12 -12.94
CA ASP A 88 10.77 -15.50 -13.44
C ASP A 88 9.64 -16.35 -12.82
N ILE A 89 8.98 -15.83 -11.78
CA ILE A 89 7.92 -16.54 -11.07
C ILE A 89 6.57 -16.16 -11.68
N LYS A 90 6.00 -17.07 -12.47
CA LYS A 90 4.66 -16.91 -13.04
C LYS A 90 3.59 -16.96 -11.94
N LEU A 91 2.60 -16.09 -12.07
CA LEU A 91 1.40 -16.10 -11.26
C LEU A 91 0.54 -17.32 -11.63
N THR A 92 0.17 -18.11 -10.64
CA THR A 92 -0.69 -19.28 -10.73
C THR A 92 -1.79 -19.19 -9.68
N GLU A 93 -2.83 -20.03 -9.80
CA GLU A 93 -3.91 -20.05 -8.82
C GLU A 93 -3.40 -20.38 -7.40
N GLU A 94 -2.36 -21.20 -7.27
CA GLU A 94 -1.77 -21.61 -5.99
C GLU A 94 -1.04 -20.48 -5.27
N ASN A 95 -0.38 -19.59 -6.03
CA ASN A 95 0.42 -18.48 -5.49
C ASN A 95 -0.31 -17.12 -5.58
N LYS A 96 -1.55 -17.10 -6.09
CA LYS A 96 -2.37 -15.90 -6.27
C LYS A 96 -2.52 -15.07 -4.99
N ASN A 97 -2.79 -15.72 -3.86
CA ASN A 97 -2.99 -15.01 -2.58
C ASN A 97 -1.73 -14.25 -2.16
N GLU A 98 -0.56 -14.86 -2.32
CA GLU A 98 0.74 -14.22 -2.04
C GLU A 98 0.95 -12.99 -2.93
N TYR A 99 0.64 -13.11 -4.22
CA TYR A 99 0.72 -11.99 -5.16
C TYR A 99 -0.20 -10.82 -4.76
N LEU A 100 -1.45 -11.12 -4.40
CA LEU A 100 -2.41 -10.09 -3.96
C LEU A 100 -1.93 -9.34 -2.72
N GLU A 101 -1.38 -10.06 -1.74
CA GLU A 101 -0.81 -9.45 -0.53
C GLU A 101 0.41 -8.57 -0.84
N LEU A 102 1.36 -9.08 -1.63
CA LEU A 102 2.57 -8.34 -1.99
C LEU A 102 2.24 -7.09 -2.82
N MET A 103 1.33 -7.22 -3.78
CA MET A 103 0.91 -6.12 -4.64
C MET A 103 0.16 -5.04 -3.85
N THR A 104 -0.73 -5.45 -2.93
CA THR A 104 -1.42 -4.54 -2.01
C THR A 104 -0.42 -3.78 -1.14
N LYS A 105 0.53 -4.50 -0.53
CA LYS A 105 1.57 -3.90 0.32
C LYS A 105 2.41 -2.90 -0.48
N TRP A 106 2.87 -3.29 -1.66
CA TRP A 106 3.67 -2.44 -2.55
C TRP A 106 2.93 -1.16 -2.92
N ARG A 107 1.64 -1.25 -3.26
CA ARG A 107 0.82 -0.08 -3.63
C ARG A 107 0.74 0.95 -2.51
N PHE A 108 0.67 0.50 -1.25
CA PHE A 108 0.65 1.38 -0.07
C PHE A 108 2.02 1.94 0.33
N THR A 109 3.13 1.34 -0.08
CA THR A 109 4.48 1.77 0.32
C THR A 109 5.19 2.58 -0.75
N ARG A 110 4.87 2.36 -2.02
CA ARG A 110 5.54 2.98 -3.18
C ARG A 110 5.62 4.50 -3.04
N GLY A 111 6.84 5.03 -3.10
CA GLY A 111 7.13 6.47 -3.18
C GLY A 111 6.82 7.29 -1.93
N VAL A 112 6.31 6.65 -0.85
CA VAL A 112 5.88 7.35 0.37
C VAL A 112 6.50 6.78 1.65
N GLU A 113 7.38 5.77 1.55
CA GLU A 113 7.89 5.07 2.72
C GLU A 113 8.72 5.98 3.63
N GLU A 114 9.65 6.76 3.08
CA GLU A 114 10.48 7.69 3.85
C GLU A 114 9.65 8.82 4.47
N GLN A 115 8.70 9.37 3.72
CA GLN A 115 7.80 10.41 4.17
C GLN A 115 6.90 9.89 5.29
N THR A 116 6.40 8.66 5.16
CA THR A 116 5.60 8.01 6.21
C THR A 116 6.44 7.76 7.46
N LYS A 117 7.67 7.26 7.32
CA LYS A 117 8.61 7.07 8.45
C LYS A 117 8.91 8.39 9.15
N ALA A 118 9.21 9.45 8.40
CA ALA A 118 9.48 10.78 8.94
C ALA A 118 8.25 11.39 9.65
N PHE A 119 7.05 11.15 9.11
CA PHE A 119 5.80 11.54 9.77
C PHE A 119 5.62 10.80 11.10
N LEU A 120 5.72 9.48 11.11
CA LEU A 120 5.54 8.65 12.31
C LEU A 120 6.59 8.97 13.37
N HIS A 121 7.84 9.19 12.96
CA HIS A 121 8.90 9.63 13.87
C HIS A 121 8.52 10.96 14.55
N GLY A 122 8.13 11.97 13.77
CA GLY A 122 7.71 13.26 14.32
C GLY A 122 6.44 13.16 15.19
N PHE A 123 5.53 12.26 14.87
CA PHE A 123 4.33 12.02 15.68
C PHE A 123 4.69 11.42 17.04
N ASN A 124 5.53 10.39 17.05
CA ASN A 124 5.94 9.66 18.26
C ASN A 124 6.85 10.49 19.19
N GLU A 125 7.62 11.45 18.67
CA GLU A 125 8.41 12.37 19.50
C GLU A 125 7.55 13.24 20.44
N VAL A 126 6.30 13.51 20.06
CA VAL A 126 5.37 14.36 20.84
C VAL A 126 4.38 13.51 21.64
N SER A 127 3.91 12.39 21.07
CA SER A 127 2.98 11.46 21.71
C SER A 127 3.73 10.41 22.54
N PHE A 128 4.40 10.83 23.62
CA PHE A 128 5.04 9.91 24.59
C PHE A 128 4.11 9.52 25.76
N PHE A 129 2.81 9.35 25.51
CA PHE A 129 1.79 9.14 26.56
C PHE A 129 0.70 8.09 26.23
N PHE A 130 0.98 7.09 25.38
CA PHE A 130 0.20 5.84 25.33
C PHE A 130 1.09 4.63 25.15
#